data_AF-A0AA50DNF5-F1
#
_entry.id   AF-A0AA50DNF5-F1
#
_cell.length_a   1.000
_cell.length_b   1.000
_cell.length_c   1.000
_cell.angle_alpha   90.00
_cell.angle_beta   90.00
_cell.angle_gamma   90.00
#
_symmetry.space_group_name_H-M   'P 1'
#
loop_
_entity.id
_entity.type
_entity.pdbx_description
1 polymer ?
#
loop_
_entity_poly.entity_id
_entity_poly.type
_entity_poly.pdbx_seq_one_letter_code
_entity_poly.pdbx_strand_id
1 'polypeptide(L)'
;MNVQTEKIFREIYRQFKKVNPGCDDKDKLDKVLNKIIGVGKYSSNPARVRAMEEMHGFCICCLDYKMFIPSQSALNLKKENLKFYADAFSEAEIIIPTYIPMNVLGPLSQEIIKVTDKEEKLKQGDMALAAMFPPSMLARLSIDHYSKFSDLSPCLVQIRETVEAYCLGFYRLSITSLLPCIEYAIRALGEKLGVAGDNEVAVSYLLGIYDSWMRYYIDGVVLKDYDWAPDCVRSKNLYLNFDERYQMVANSRDYIANHLYQNSIRDKGISQLNRHSILHGFMPEYHTKGNYLRLINVLNNLCFMLTLSGVPASLFLPEATDKTMRFIQNLLVMEVMGTKRAMYLDENSIER
;
A
#
# COMPACT_ATOMS: atom_id res chain seq x y z
N MET A 1 -1.36 10.12 -27.63
CA MET A 1 -2.14 9.60 -28.77
C MET A 1 -3.07 10.69 -29.29
N ASN A 2 -3.28 10.80 -30.60
CA ASN A 2 -4.23 11.78 -31.15
C ASN A 2 -5.69 11.29 -31.03
N VAL A 3 -6.65 12.22 -31.05
CA VAL A 3 -8.09 11.94 -30.86
C VAL A 3 -8.67 11.00 -31.93
N GLN A 4 -8.12 11.04 -33.15
CA GLN A 4 -8.60 10.20 -34.25
C GLN A 4 -8.22 8.73 -34.06
N THR A 5 -6.98 8.44 -33.64
CA THR A 5 -6.51 7.09 -33.32
C THR A 5 -7.29 6.50 -32.15
N GLU A 6 -7.56 7.29 -31.11
CA GLU A 6 -8.36 6.82 -29.98
C GLU A 6 -9.78 6.39 -30.39
N LYS A 7 -10.43 7.17 -31.28
CA LYS A 7 -11.74 6.81 -31.82
C LYS A 7 -11.71 5.48 -32.58
N ILE A 8 -10.65 5.23 -33.35
CA ILE A 8 -10.45 3.95 -34.06
C ILE A 8 -10.34 2.80 -33.05
N PHE A 9 -9.54 2.96 -31.99
CA PHE A 9 -9.36 1.92 -30.97
C PHE A 9 -10.65 1.61 -30.21
N ARG A 10 -11.40 2.65 -29.82
CA ARG A 10 -12.74 2.48 -29.22
C ARG A 10 -13.69 1.74 -30.17
N GLU A 11 -13.64 2.04 -31.47
CA GLU A 11 -14.49 1.36 -32.45
C GLU A 11 -14.11 -0.12 -32.64
N ILE A 12 -12.81 -0.42 -32.72
CA ILE A 12 -12.32 -1.80 -32.79
C ILE A 12 -12.81 -2.61 -31.59
N TYR A 13 -12.60 -2.10 -30.36
CA TYR A 13 -13.04 -2.79 -29.16
C TYR A 13 -14.56 -3.01 -29.15
N ARG A 14 -15.35 -1.99 -29.50
CA ARG A 14 -16.82 -2.07 -29.56
C ARG A 14 -17.31 -3.11 -30.56
N GLN A 15 -16.75 -3.14 -31.77
CA GLN A 15 -17.13 -4.10 -32.80
C GLN A 15 -16.67 -5.51 -32.45
N PHE A 16 -15.46 -5.66 -31.91
CA PHE A 16 -14.96 -6.96 -31.47
C PHE A 16 -15.82 -7.54 -30.36
N LYS A 17 -16.17 -6.75 -29.34
CA LYS A 17 -17.09 -7.18 -28.27
C LYS A 17 -18.47 -7.54 -28.78
N LYS A 18 -18.97 -6.86 -29.83
CA LYS A 18 -20.27 -7.18 -30.45
C LYS A 18 -20.26 -8.52 -31.19
N VAL A 19 -19.19 -8.83 -31.93
CA VAL A 19 -19.07 -10.05 -32.73
C VAL A 19 -18.55 -11.23 -31.89
N ASN A 20 -17.80 -10.94 -30.83
CA ASN A 20 -17.26 -11.90 -29.89
C ASN A 20 -17.34 -11.36 -28.44
N PRO A 21 -18.46 -11.55 -27.73
CA PRO A 21 -18.63 -11.06 -26.36
C PRO A 21 -17.53 -11.51 -25.39
N GLY A 22 -16.93 -12.68 -25.62
CA GLY A 22 -15.80 -13.21 -24.84
C GLY A 22 -14.47 -12.48 -25.05
N CYS A 23 -14.32 -11.73 -26.14
CA CYS A 23 -13.08 -11.04 -26.52
C CYS A 23 -11.82 -11.96 -26.51
N ASP A 24 -11.98 -13.22 -26.89
CA ASP A 24 -11.01 -14.32 -26.78
C ASP A 24 -10.69 -15.03 -28.11
N ASP A 25 -11.38 -14.70 -29.19
CA ASP A 25 -11.23 -15.31 -30.52
C ASP A 25 -10.44 -14.38 -31.45
N LYS A 26 -9.24 -14.82 -31.84
CA LYS A 26 -8.32 -14.06 -32.70
C LYS A 26 -8.87 -13.89 -34.12
N ASP A 27 -9.52 -14.91 -34.69
CA ASP A 27 -9.99 -14.85 -36.08
C ASP A 27 -11.11 -13.82 -36.23
N LYS A 28 -11.98 -13.72 -35.22
CA LYS A 28 -13.00 -12.67 -35.16
C LYS A 28 -12.38 -11.29 -34.97
N LEU A 29 -11.33 -11.16 -34.15
CA LEU A 29 -10.59 -9.91 -33.99
C LEU A 29 -9.97 -9.47 -35.32
N ASP A 30 -9.31 -10.37 -36.04
CA ASP A 30 -8.66 -10.08 -37.32
C ASP A 30 -9.68 -9.67 -38.39
N LYS A 31 -10.88 -10.26 -38.41
CA LYS A 31 -11.98 -9.80 -39.29
C LYS A 31 -12.39 -8.36 -39.01
N VAL A 32 -12.47 -7.97 -37.72
CA VAL A 32 -12.79 -6.58 -37.33
C VAL A 32 -11.65 -5.63 -37.71
N LEU A 33 -10.40 -6.01 -37.46
CA LEU A 33 -9.22 -5.21 -37.78
C LEU A 33 -9.07 -5.01 -39.31
N ASN A 34 -9.25 -6.06 -40.11
CA ASN A 34 -9.23 -5.97 -41.56
C ASN A 34 -10.32 -5.02 -42.11
N LYS A 35 -11.50 -4.99 -41.48
CA LYS A 35 -12.59 -4.10 -41.87
C LYS A 35 -12.31 -2.62 -41.54
N ILE A 36 -11.68 -2.35 -40.40
CA ILE A 36 -11.51 -0.98 -39.89
C ILE A 36 -10.17 -0.36 -40.33
N ILE A 37 -9.08 -1.12 -40.23
CA ILE A 37 -7.71 -0.64 -40.50
C ILE A 37 -7.28 -1.01 -41.92
N GLY A 38 -7.65 -2.22 -42.36
CA GLY A 38 -7.22 -2.80 -43.64
C GLY A 38 -6.15 -3.89 -43.48
N VAL A 39 -6.10 -4.80 -44.45
CA VAL A 39 -5.19 -5.95 -44.48
C VAL A 39 -3.73 -5.48 -44.49
N GLY A 40 -2.89 -6.12 -43.67
CA GLY A 40 -1.44 -5.87 -43.62
C GLY A 40 -1.02 -4.59 -42.89
N LYS A 41 -1.96 -3.84 -42.31
CA LYS A 41 -1.68 -2.56 -41.60
C LYS A 41 -1.62 -2.68 -40.07
N TYR A 42 -1.66 -3.89 -39.55
CA TYR A 42 -1.66 -4.15 -38.11
C TYR A 42 -0.98 -5.49 -37.79
N SER A 43 -0.61 -5.68 -36.54
CA SER A 43 -0.29 -6.99 -35.97
C SER A 43 -1.15 -7.25 -34.73
N SER A 44 -1.75 -8.44 -34.63
CA SER A 44 -2.52 -8.90 -33.47
C SER A 44 -1.84 -10.13 -32.87
N ASN A 45 -1.49 -10.06 -31.58
CA ASN A 45 -0.85 -11.17 -30.88
C ASN A 45 -1.52 -11.38 -29.53
N PRO A 46 -1.64 -12.63 -29.05
CA PRO A 46 -1.99 -12.89 -27.65
C PRO A 46 -1.06 -12.13 -26.73
N ALA A 47 -1.63 -11.52 -25.71
CA ALA A 47 -0.90 -10.70 -24.75
C ALA A 47 -1.33 -11.02 -23.34
N ARG A 48 -0.43 -10.72 -22.41
CA ARG A 48 -0.64 -10.89 -20.98
C ARG A 48 -0.17 -9.63 -20.30
N VAL A 49 -1.08 -8.95 -19.63
CA VAL A 49 -0.74 -7.87 -18.72
C VAL A 49 -0.44 -8.53 -17.38
N ARG A 50 0.83 -8.47 -16.98
CA ARG A 50 1.29 -9.11 -15.75
C ARG A 50 1.12 -8.17 -14.58
N ALA A 51 0.20 -8.53 -13.70
CA ALA A 51 0.22 -8.11 -12.31
C ALA A 51 0.80 -9.25 -11.46
N MET A 52 0.23 -9.49 -10.27
CA MET A 52 0.39 -10.76 -9.55
C MET A 52 -0.36 -11.89 -10.27
N GLU A 53 -1.54 -11.59 -10.80
CA GLU A 53 -2.30 -12.45 -11.72
C GLU A 53 -2.13 -11.98 -13.17
N GLU A 54 -2.35 -12.89 -14.13
CA GLU A 54 -2.23 -12.58 -15.55
C GLU A 54 -3.59 -12.18 -16.14
N MET A 55 -3.70 -10.95 -16.63
CA MET A 55 -4.85 -10.55 -17.44
C MET A 55 -4.57 -10.92 -18.89
N HIS A 56 -5.29 -11.91 -19.39
CA HIS A 56 -5.17 -12.37 -20.78
C HIS A 56 -5.93 -11.46 -21.74
N GLY A 57 -5.44 -11.38 -22.97
CA GLY A 57 -6.06 -10.60 -24.03
C GLY A 57 -5.25 -10.59 -25.30
N PHE A 58 -5.38 -9.52 -26.08
CA PHE A 58 -4.66 -9.29 -27.31
C PHE A 58 -3.91 -7.95 -27.27
N CYS A 59 -2.67 -7.95 -27.74
CA CYS A 59 -1.92 -6.76 -28.09
C CYS A 59 -2.09 -6.51 -29.59
N ILE A 60 -2.51 -5.30 -29.93
CA ILE A 60 -2.69 -4.85 -31.30
C ILE A 60 -1.73 -3.70 -31.53
N CYS A 61 -0.79 -3.88 -32.46
CA CYS A 61 0.12 -2.83 -32.90
C CYS A 61 -0.38 -2.28 -34.23
N CYS A 62 -0.71 -0.99 -34.28
CA CYS A 62 -1.06 -0.30 -35.52
C CYS A 62 -0.87 1.20 -35.35
N LEU A 63 -0.54 1.90 -36.45
CA LEU A 63 -0.32 3.36 -36.46
C LEU A 63 0.73 3.82 -35.42
N ASP A 64 1.77 3.02 -35.19
CA ASP A 64 2.81 3.22 -34.17
C ASP A 64 2.34 3.15 -32.70
N TYR A 65 1.08 2.77 -32.46
CA TYR A 65 0.52 2.61 -31.11
C TYR A 65 0.25 1.14 -30.78
N LYS A 66 0.34 0.82 -29.49
CA LYS A 66 0.00 -0.47 -28.90
C LYS A 66 -1.30 -0.38 -28.12
N MET A 67 -2.25 -1.21 -28.49
CA MET A 67 -3.54 -1.35 -27.82
C MET A 67 -3.62 -2.71 -27.11
N PHE A 68 -4.07 -2.70 -25.87
CA PHE A 68 -4.48 -3.92 -25.16
C PHE A 68 -6.00 -4.09 -25.19
N ILE A 69 -6.47 -5.26 -25.60
CA ILE A 69 -7.87 -5.68 -25.44
C ILE A 69 -7.92 -6.89 -24.50
N PRO A 70 -8.55 -6.79 -23.31
CA PRO A 70 -8.68 -7.92 -22.39
C PRO A 70 -9.69 -8.95 -22.91
N SER A 71 -9.51 -10.21 -22.53
CA SER A 71 -10.59 -11.19 -22.61
C SER A 71 -11.65 -10.89 -21.53
N GLN A 72 -12.91 -11.27 -21.79
CA GLN A 72 -14.00 -11.07 -20.83
C GLN A 72 -13.82 -11.93 -19.57
N SER A 73 -13.20 -13.11 -19.71
CA SER A 73 -12.84 -13.98 -18.58
C SER A 73 -11.86 -13.29 -17.63
N ALA A 74 -10.90 -12.53 -18.16
CA ALA A 74 -9.91 -11.83 -17.35
C ALA A 74 -10.51 -10.66 -16.55
N LEU A 75 -11.64 -10.09 -17.01
CA LEU A 75 -12.38 -9.05 -16.29
C LEU A 75 -13.26 -9.58 -15.15
N ASN A 76 -13.56 -10.89 -15.17
CA ASN A 76 -14.42 -11.56 -14.20
C ASN A 76 -13.63 -12.31 -13.12
N LEU A 77 -12.31 -12.16 -13.08
CA LEU A 77 -11.46 -12.74 -12.04
C LEU A 77 -11.85 -12.16 -10.68
N LYS A 78 -12.23 -13.04 -9.75
CA LYS A 78 -12.50 -12.70 -8.35
C LYS A 78 -11.56 -13.52 -7.47
N LYS A 79 -10.62 -12.86 -6.78
CA LYS A 79 -9.91 -13.47 -5.65
C LYS A 79 -10.59 -13.08 -4.36
N GLU A 80 -11.29 -14.05 -3.75
CA GLU A 80 -11.87 -13.87 -2.42
C GLU A 80 -10.79 -13.69 -1.34
N ASN A 81 -9.62 -14.32 -1.52
CA ASN A 81 -8.55 -14.34 -0.52
C ASN A 81 -7.94 -12.96 -0.23
N LEU A 82 -7.89 -12.04 -1.20
CA LEU A 82 -7.24 -10.74 -1.01
C LEU A 82 -8.12 -9.75 -0.30
N LYS A 83 -9.39 -9.74 -0.69
CA LYS A 83 -10.41 -9.01 0.02
C LYS A 83 -10.56 -9.54 1.45
N PHE A 84 -10.47 -10.86 1.63
CA PHE A 84 -10.44 -11.48 2.95
C PHE A 84 -9.35 -10.89 3.86
N TYR A 85 -8.10 -10.78 3.40
CA TYR A 85 -7.03 -10.17 4.22
C TYR A 85 -7.31 -8.71 4.53
N ALA A 86 -7.76 -7.94 3.54
CA ALA A 86 -8.09 -6.53 3.72
C ALA A 86 -9.18 -6.35 4.78
N ASP A 87 -10.25 -7.13 4.69
CA ASP A 87 -11.37 -7.08 5.62
C ASP A 87 -10.91 -7.53 7.02
N ALA A 88 -10.21 -8.66 7.12
CA ALA A 88 -9.71 -9.21 8.39
C ALA A 88 -8.82 -8.22 9.17
N PHE A 89 -7.80 -7.66 8.52
CA PHE A 89 -6.89 -6.72 9.19
C PHE A 89 -7.58 -5.38 9.49
N SER A 90 -8.52 -4.93 8.65
CA SER A 90 -9.27 -3.70 8.90
C SER A 90 -10.13 -3.79 10.16
N GLU A 91 -10.68 -4.97 10.47
CA GLU A 91 -11.43 -5.18 11.72
C GLU A 91 -10.56 -5.03 12.99
N ALA A 92 -9.25 -5.20 12.86
CA ALA A 92 -8.26 -4.95 13.92
C ALA A 92 -7.56 -3.58 13.79
N GLU A 93 -8.09 -2.69 12.96
CA GLU A 93 -7.54 -1.37 12.66
C GLU A 93 -6.07 -1.44 12.19
N ILE A 94 -5.79 -2.39 11.29
CA ILE A 94 -4.46 -2.65 10.72
C ILE A 94 -4.55 -2.61 9.19
N ILE A 95 -3.54 -2.01 8.56
CA ILE A 95 -3.38 -2.12 7.12
C ILE A 95 -2.66 -3.42 6.74
N ILE A 96 -2.92 -3.96 5.56
CA ILE A 96 -2.21 -5.16 5.07
C ILE A 96 -0.70 -4.85 5.02
N PRO A 97 0.15 -5.58 5.78
CA PRO A 97 1.59 -5.32 5.79
C PRO A 97 2.27 -5.67 4.47
N THR A 98 3.06 -4.75 3.92
CA THR A 98 3.64 -4.84 2.56
C THR A 98 4.94 -5.65 2.46
N TYR A 99 5.66 -5.81 3.57
CA TYR A 99 6.95 -6.51 3.61
C TYR A 99 6.91 -7.83 4.41
N ILE A 100 5.71 -8.29 4.73
CA ILE A 100 5.49 -9.52 5.48
C ILE A 100 4.96 -10.60 4.52
N PRO A 101 5.60 -11.77 4.45
CA PRO A 101 5.16 -12.87 3.60
C PRO A 101 3.72 -13.35 3.91
N MET A 102 2.99 -13.75 2.87
CA MET A 102 1.59 -14.22 3.00
C MET A 102 1.42 -15.44 3.89
N ASN A 103 2.41 -16.33 3.98
CA ASN A 103 2.38 -17.48 4.89
C ASN A 103 2.44 -17.08 6.37
N VAL A 104 2.89 -15.85 6.68
CA VAL A 104 2.81 -15.25 8.03
C VAL A 104 1.47 -14.55 8.22
N LEU A 105 0.98 -13.82 7.21
CA LEU A 105 -0.29 -13.09 7.29
C LEU A 105 -1.52 -14.01 7.40
N GLY A 106 -1.48 -15.17 6.74
CA GLY A 106 -2.52 -16.21 6.79
C GLY A 106 -2.94 -16.56 8.22
N PRO A 107 -2.07 -17.18 9.03
CA PRO A 107 -2.40 -17.54 10.41
C PRO A 107 -2.86 -16.35 11.27
N LEU A 108 -2.19 -15.19 11.16
CA LEU A 108 -2.52 -14.01 11.95
C LEU A 108 -3.93 -13.46 11.65
N SER A 109 -4.31 -13.42 10.37
CA SER A 109 -5.65 -13.00 9.96
C SER A 109 -6.75 -13.92 10.50
N GLN A 110 -6.47 -15.24 10.57
CA GLN A 110 -7.41 -16.22 11.13
C GLN A 110 -7.62 -16.03 12.62
N GLU A 111 -6.57 -15.72 13.40
CA GLU A 111 -6.73 -15.42 14.83
C GLU A 111 -7.58 -14.18 15.08
N ILE A 112 -7.46 -13.14 14.23
CA ILE A 112 -8.31 -11.94 14.32
C ILE A 112 -9.79 -12.30 14.05
N ILE A 113 -10.07 -13.06 12.99
CA ILE A 113 -11.45 -13.37 12.57
C ILE A 113 -12.16 -14.33 13.54
N LYS A 114 -11.43 -15.21 14.23
CA LYS A 114 -12.02 -16.11 15.23
C LYS A 114 -12.69 -15.38 16.38
N VAL A 115 -12.26 -14.15 16.65
CA VAL A 115 -12.81 -13.31 17.70
C VAL A 115 -13.95 -12.47 17.13
N THR A 116 -15.04 -12.31 17.88
CA THR A 116 -16.18 -11.49 17.45
C THR A 116 -16.13 -10.06 17.98
N ASP A 117 -15.68 -9.89 19.22
CA ASP A 117 -15.62 -8.60 19.90
C ASP A 117 -14.56 -7.66 19.30
N LYS A 118 -14.88 -6.37 19.20
CA LYS A 118 -14.01 -5.38 18.55
C LYS A 118 -12.76 -5.05 19.37
N GLU A 119 -12.84 -5.01 20.69
CA GLU A 119 -11.68 -4.74 21.55
C GLU A 119 -10.71 -5.93 21.52
N GLU A 120 -11.24 -7.15 21.59
CA GLU A 120 -10.40 -8.34 21.50
C GLU A 120 -9.81 -8.49 20.09
N LYS A 121 -10.51 -8.11 19.01
CA LYS A 121 -9.91 -8.01 17.66
C LYS A 121 -8.75 -7.03 17.60
N LEU A 122 -8.89 -5.85 18.23
CA LEU A 122 -7.81 -4.87 18.31
C LEU A 122 -6.59 -5.46 19.03
N LYS A 123 -6.81 -6.17 20.14
CA LYS A 123 -5.75 -6.83 20.91
C LYS A 123 -5.08 -7.96 20.14
N GLN A 124 -5.83 -8.79 19.41
CA GLN A 124 -5.25 -9.78 18.50
C GLN A 124 -4.43 -9.11 17.39
N GLY A 125 -4.91 -7.98 16.89
CA GLY A 125 -4.15 -7.12 15.98
C GLY A 125 -2.83 -6.63 16.57
N ASP A 126 -2.84 -6.15 17.81
CA ASP A 126 -1.63 -5.69 18.52
C ASP A 126 -0.62 -6.82 18.69
N MET A 127 -1.09 -8.03 19.03
CA MET A 127 -0.24 -9.23 19.10
C MET A 127 0.34 -9.60 17.74
N ALA A 128 -0.47 -9.53 16.67
CA ALA A 128 -0.02 -9.78 15.31
C ALA A 128 1.05 -8.77 14.87
N LEU A 129 0.85 -7.48 15.13
CA LEU A 129 1.83 -6.43 14.84
C LEU A 129 3.14 -6.68 15.59
N ALA A 130 3.08 -7.02 16.89
CA ALA A 130 4.27 -7.32 17.68
C ALA A 130 5.05 -8.52 17.12
N ALA A 131 4.35 -9.55 16.64
CA ALA A 131 4.97 -10.71 15.99
C ALA A 131 5.62 -10.37 14.64
N MET A 132 5.01 -9.46 13.87
CA MET A 132 5.52 -9.03 12.56
C MET A 132 6.67 -8.03 12.65
N PHE A 133 6.71 -7.23 13.72
CA PHE A 133 7.68 -6.15 13.90
C PHE A 133 8.48 -6.27 15.20
N PRO A 134 9.19 -7.41 15.42
CA PRO A 134 10.13 -7.51 16.54
C PRO A 134 11.29 -6.51 16.38
N PRO A 135 12.09 -6.24 17.42
CA PRO A 135 13.25 -5.35 17.35
C PRO A 135 14.20 -5.65 16.18
N SER A 136 14.38 -6.94 15.84
CA SER A 136 15.17 -7.36 14.68
C SER A 136 14.62 -6.86 13.34
N MET A 137 13.30 -6.85 13.18
CA MET A 137 12.63 -6.30 12.01
C MET A 137 12.72 -4.78 11.98
N LEU A 138 12.46 -4.11 13.10
CA LEU A 138 12.53 -2.65 13.21
C LEU A 138 13.94 -2.12 12.90
N ALA A 139 14.99 -2.83 13.31
CA ALA A 139 16.36 -2.50 12.97
C ALA A 139 16.63 -2.62 11.47
N ARG A 140 16.23 -3.74 10.84
CA ARG A 140 16.38 -3.94 9.39
C ARG A 140 15.66 -2.86 8.60
N LEU A 141 14.46 -2.50 9.02
CA LEU A 141 13.69 -1.42 8.41
C LEU A 141 14.42 -0.07 8.52
N SER A 142 14.78 0.35 9.73
CA SER A 142 15.31 1.70 10.00
C SER A 142 16.78 1.91 9.62
N ILE A 143 17.59 0.85 9.54
CA ILE A 143 19.01 0.93 9.17
C ILE A 143 19.21 0.63 7.68
N ASP A 144 18.71 -0.51 7.21
CA ASP A 144 19.05 -1.01 5.86
C ASP A 144 17.98 -0.66 4.81
N HIS A 145 16.69 -0.75 5.16
CA HIS A 145 15.61 -0.60 4.17
C HIS A 145 15.28 0.87 3.89
N TYR A 146 14.92 1.66 4.91
CA TYR A 146 14.53 3.05 4.74
C TYR A 146 15.67 3.92 4.19
N SER A 147 16.93 3.53 4.42
CA SER A 147 18.09 4.23 3.86
C SER A 147 18.23 4.12 2.34
N LYS A 148 17.45 3.25 1.67
CA LYS A 148 17.37 3.18 0.21
C LYS A 148 16.49 4.25 -0.42
N PHE A 149 15.70 4.95 0.39
CA PHE A 149 14.80 6.00 -0.08
C PHE A 149 15.46 7.36 0.18
N SER A 150 16.13 7.89 -0.85
CA SER A 150 16.77 9.23 -0.78
C SER A 150 15.76 10.32 -0.40
N ASP A 151 14.51 10.16 -0.85
CA ASP A 151 13.40 11.06 -0.58
C ASP A 151 13.02 11.08 0.92
N LEU A 152 13.45 10.10 1.72
CA LEU A 152 13.26 10.05 3.17
C LEU A 152 14.50 10.47 3.95
N SER A 153 15.60 10.83 3.29
CA SER A 153 16.87 11.14 3.97
C SER A 153 16.76 12.15 5.11
N PRO A 154 15.92 13.20 5.06
CA PRO A 154 15.81 14.16 6.17
C PRO A 154 15.17 13.58 7.44
N CYS A 155 14.37 12.51 7.34
CA CYS A 155 13.67 11.93 8.48
C CYS A 155 14.28 10.62 9.00
N LEU A 156 15.33 10.07 8.36
CA LEU A 156 15.90 8.77 8.75
C LEU A 156 16.43 8.74 10.19
N VAL A 157 17.04 9.83 10.66
CA VAL A 157 17.52 9.92 12.05
C VAL A 157 16.33 9.90 13.01
N GLN A 158 15.34 10.76 12.77
CA GLN A 158 14.12 10.82 13.58
C GLN A 158 13.39 9.48 13.63
N ILE A 159 13.28 8.75 12.50
CA ILE A 159 12.69 7.40 12.47
C ILE A 159 13.48 6.41 13.36
N ARG A 160 14.81 6.48 13.38
CA ARG A 160 15.62 5.60 14.25
C ARG A 160 15.40 5.95 15.72
N GLU A 161 15.35 7.23 16.06
CA GLU A 161 15.06 7.70 17.42
C GLU A 161 13.67 7.23 17.88
N THR A 162 12.67 7.18 16.98
CA THR A 162 11.34 6.64 17.36
C THR A 162 11.38 5.15 17.65
N VAL A 163 12.22 4.38 16.94
CA VAL A 163 12.42 2.94 17.20
C VAL A 163 13.09 2.72 18.56
N GLU A 164 14.13 3.49 18.87
CA GLU A 164 14.81 3.44 20.16
C GLU A 164 13.86 3.82 21.31
N ALA A 165 13.12 4.93 21.14
CA ALA A 165 12.12 5.37 22.11
C ALA A 165 11.02 4.31 22.33
N TYR A 166 10.57 3.65 21.26
CA TYR A 166 9.63 2.54 21.35
C TYR A 166 10.20 1.38 22.19
N CYS A 167 11.43 0.95 21.95
CA CYS A 167 12.07 -0.11 22.71
C CYS A 167 12.26 0.29 24.20
N LEU A 168 12.51 1.56 24.51
CA LEU A 168 12.56 2.07 25.88
C LEU A 168 11.18 2.17 26.57
N GLY A 169 10.08 1.94 25.84
CA GLY A 169 8.72 2.04 26.35
C GLY A 169 8.13 3.46 26.32
N PHE A 170 8.77 4.41 25.63
CA PHE A 170 8.31 5.79 25.48
C PHE A 170 7.31 5.95 24.33
N TYR A 171 6.16 5.27 24.40
CA TYR A 171 5.21 5.19 23.28
C TYR A 171 4.61 6.53 22.85
N ARG A 172 4.36 7.45 23.79
CA ARG A 172 3.91 8.82 23.46
C ARG A 172 4.90 9.50 22.52
N LEU A 173 6.18 9.51 22.92
CA LEU A 173 7.27 10.13 22.17
C LEU A 173 7.48 9.44 20.82
N SER A 174 7.48 8.11 20.80
CA SER A 174 7.71 7.36 19.55
C SER A 174 6.58 7.60 18.54
N ILE A 175 5.31 7.67 18.99
CA ILE A 175 4.16 7.94 18.12
C ILE A 175 4.16 9.38 17.63
N THR A 176 4.25 10.36 18.52
CA THR A 176 4.17 11.79 18.13
C THR A 176 5.34 12.21 17.25
N SER A 177 6.51 11.61 17.45
CA SER A 177 7.70 11.86 16.62
C SER A 177 7.63 11.14 15.26
N LEU A 178 6.89 10.04 15.13
CA LEU A 178 6.78 9.32 13.85
C LEU A 178 5.73 9.93 12.91
N LEU A 179 4.68 10.55 13.45
CA LEU A 179 3.61 11.17 12.65
C LEU A 179 4.13 12.18 11.59
N PRO A 180 5.04 13.13 11.93
CA PRO A 180 5.61 14.03 10.93
C PRO A 180 6.40 13.30 9.83
N CYS A 181 7.10 12.21 10.17
CA CYS A 181 7.85 11.42 9.18
C CYS A 181 6.90 10.73 8.19
N ILE A 182 5.72 10.30 8.63
CA ILE A 182 4.68 9.73 7.76
C ILE A 182 4.11 10.81 6.82
N GLU A 183 3.76 11.98 7.34
CA GLU A 183 3.30 13.10 6.51
C GLU A 183 4.37 13.51 5.47
N TYR A 184 5.63 13.54 5.89
CA TYR A 184 6.76 13.79 5.00
C TYR A 184 6.89 12.73 3.91
N ALA A 185 6.78 11.44 4.25
CA ALA A 185 6.82 10.36 3.28
C ALA A 185 5.65 10.40 2.27
N ILE A 186 4.45 10.83 2.69
CA ILE A 186 3.32 11.07 1.77
C ILE A 186 3.66 12.21 0.79
N ARG A 187 4.26 13.31 1.27
CA ARG A 187 4.65 14.43 0.40
C ARG A 187 5.74 14.05 -0.59
N ALA A 188 6.76 13.32 -0.14
CA ALA A 188 7.81 12.76 -0.99
C ALA A 188 7.22 11.90 -2.13
N LEU A 189 6.19 11.10 -1.82
CA LEU A 189 5.45 10.36 -2.85
C LEU A 189 4.71 11.29 -3.82
N GLY A 190 4.09 12.36 -3.33
CA GLY A 190 3.44 13.38 -4.18
C GLY A 190 4.42 14.06 -5.14
N GLU A 191 5.62 14.40 -4.67
CA GLU A 191 6.72 14.93 -5.51
C GLU A 191 7.13 13.93 -6.58
N LYS A 192 7.30 12.65 -6.20
CA LYS A 192 7.67 11.58 -7.14
C LYS A 192 6.63 11.39 -8.25
N LEU A 193 5.36 11.60 -7.94
CA LEU A 193 4.24 11.49 -8.88
C LEU A 193 3.99 12.78 -9.69
N GLY A 194 4.71 13.87 -9.41
CA GLY A 194 4.49 15.16 -10.07
C GLY A 194 3.16 15.83 -9.70
N VAL A 195 2.61 15.53 -8.53
CA VAL A 195 1.35 16.10 -8.02
C VAL A 195 1.56 16.97 -6.77
N ALA A 196 2.81 17.34 -6.49
CA ALA A 196 3.14 18.18 -5.35
C ALA A 196 2.48 19.56 -5.49
N GLY A 197 1.64 19.92 -4.53
CA GLY A 197 1.14 21.27 -4.32
C GLY A 197 2.04 22.00 -3.31
N ASP A 198 2.22 23.31 -3.50
CA ASP A 198 3.00 24.15 -2.60
C ASP A 198 2.42 24.10 -1.18
N ASN A 199 3.18 23.55 -0.23
CA ASN A 199 2.93 23.59 1.23
C ASN A 199 1.51 23.23 1.71
N GLU A 200 0.72 22.50 0.92
CA GLU A 200 -0.66 22.18 1.30
C GLU A 200 -0.68 21.18 2.47
N VAL A 201 -1.43 21.50 3.53
CA VAL A 201 -1.52 20.69 4.77
C VAL A 201 -2.90 20.02 4.89
N ALA A 202 -3.73 20.11 3.84
CA ALA A 202 -5.07 19.56 3.88
C ALA A 202 -5.06 18.02 3.81
N VAL A 203 -5.91 17.37 4.62
CA VAL A 203 -6.11 15.90 4.56
C VAL A 203 -6.56 15.45 3.16
N SER A 204 -7.41 16.25 2.50
CA SER A 204 -7.85 15.99 1.13
C SER A 204 -6.69 15.94 0.13
N TYR A 205 -5.67 16.77 0.34
CA TYR A 205 -4.45 16.76 -0.48
C TYR A 205 -3.65 15.47 -0.26
N LEU A 206 -3.39 15.09 1.00
CA LEU A 206 -2.67 13.85 1.33
C LEU A 206 -3.40 12.59 0.81
N LEU A 207 -4.72 12.53 0.94
CA LEU A 207 -5.53 11.45 0.34
C LEU A 207 -5.54 11.50 -1.20
N GLY A 208 -5.48 12.70 -1.78
CA GLY A 208 -5.35 12.92 -3.21
C GLY A 208 -4.05 12.34 -3.80
N ILE A 209 -2.97 12.31 -3.02
CA ILE A 209 -1.70 11.65 -3.40
C ILE A 209 -1.90 10.14 -3.52
N TYR A 210 -2.59 9.49 -2.58
CA TYR A 210 -2.95 8.07 -2.68
C TYR A 210 -3.81 7.79 -3.93
N ASP A 211 -4.83 8.60 -4.17
CA ASP A 211 -5.68 8.47 -5.35
C ASP A 211 -4.89 8.64 -6.66
N SER A 212 -3.91 9.55 -6.67
CA SER A 212 -3.03 9.78 -7.82
C SER A 212 -2.06 8.61 -8.02
N TRP A 213 -1.51 8.05 -6.94
CA TRP A 213 -0.68 6.85 -6.99
C TRP A 213 -1.46 5.66 -7.56
N MET A 214 -2.70 5.43 -7.12
CA MET A 214 -3.52 4.32 -7.60
C MET A 214 -3.79 4.41 -9.11
N ARG A 215 -3.98 5.63 -9.65
CA ARG A 215 -4.09 5.85 -11.10
C ARG A 215 -2.75 5.60 -11.80
N TYR A 216 -1.66 6.18 -11.28
CA TYR A 216 -0.31 5.97 -11.78
C TYR A 216 0.06 4.49 -11.82
N TYR A 217 -0.30 3.71 -10.81
CA TYR A 217 0.01 2.29 -10.76
C TYR A 217 -0.66 1.53 -11.92
N ILE A 218 -1.93 1.82 -12.21
CA ILE A 218 -2.64 1.21 -13.34
C ILE A 218 -1.96 1.56 -14.66
N ASP A 219 -1.76 2.86 -14.94
CA ASP A 219 -1.31 3.31 -16.26
C ASP A 219 0.22 3.20 -16.43
N GLY A 220 0.98 3.63 -15.43
CA GLY A 220 2.44 3.73 -15.44
C GLY A 220 3.19 2.47 -14.98
N VAL A 221 2.52 1.51 -14.32
CA VAL A 221 3.14 0.24 -13.89
C VAL A 221 2.52 -0.95 -14.60
N VAL A 222 1.20 -1.13 -14.51
CA VAL A 222 0.52 -2.32 -15.05
C VAL A 222 0.36 -2.24 -16.57
N LEU A 223 -0.12 -1.10 -17.08
CA LEU A 223 -0.40 -0.90 -18.51
C LEU A 223 0.71 -0.14 -19.26
N LYS A 224 1.89 0.01 -18.65
CA LYS A 224 2.99 0.85 -19.16
C LYS A 224 3.40 0.58 -20.62
N ASP A 225 3.22 -0.66 -21.07
CA ASP A 225 3.63 -1.12 -22.41
C ASP A 225 2.54 -0.88 -23.48
N TYR A 226 1.42 -0.25 -23.11
CA TYR A 226 0.27 0.00 -23.97
C TYR A 226 -0.14 1.46 -23.95
N ASP A 227 -0.30 2.04 -25.14
CA ASP A 227 -0.77 3.42 -25.31
C ASP A 227 -2.28 3.55 -25.09
N TRP A 228 -3.01 2.45 -25.25
CA TRP A 228 -4.44 2.42 -25.05
C TRP A 228 -4.94 1.09 -24.52
N ALA A 229 -5.98 1.17 -23.71
CA ALA A 229 -6.76 0.03 -23.24
C ALA A 229 -8.20 0.51 -22.99
N PRO A 230 -9.21 -0.36 -22.96
CA PRO A 230 -10.58 0.07 -22.69
C PRO A 230 -10.76 0.47 -21.22
N ASP A 231 -11.71 1.38 -20.95
CA ASP A 231 -11.95 1.93 -19.61
C ASP A 231 -12.28 0.84 -18.55
N CYS A 232 -12.81 -0.31 -18.99
CA CYS A 232 -13.07 -1.44 -18.10
C CYS A 232 -11.79 -2.01 -17.45
N VAL A 233 -10.62 -1.92 -18.10
CA VAL A 233 -9.34 -2.34 -17.50
C VAL A 233 -8.68 -1.26 -16.65
N ARG A 234 -9.25 -0.05 -16.60
CA ARG A 234 -8.82 1.04 -15.69
C ARG A 234 -9.73 1.20 -14.48
N SER A 235 -10.71 0.31 -14.35
CA SER A 235 -11.66 0.35 -13.23
C SER A 235 -10.96 0.03 -11.91
N LYS A 236 -11.10 0.90 -10.90
CA LYS A 236 -10.60 0.63 -9.55
C LYS A 236 -11.14 -0.72 -9.01
N ASN A 237 -12.41 -1.02 -9.27
CA ASN A 237 -13.05 -2.25 -8.79
C ASN A 237 -12.43 -3.52 -9.37
N LEU A 238 -11.87 -3.45 -10.58
CA LEU A 238 -11.14 -4.58 -11.15
C LEU A 238 -9.90 -4.87 -10.30
N TYR A 239 -9.06 -3.87 -10.06
CA TYR A 239 -7.80 -4.04 -9.34
C TYR A 239 -7.96 -4.40 -7.86
N LEU A 240 -9.02 -3.94 -7.19
CA LEU A 240 -9.33 -4.36 -5.81
C LEU A 240 -9.51 -5.89 -5.68
N ASN A 241 -9.96 -6.56 -6.75
CA ASN A 241 -10.21 -8.01 -6.73
C ASN A 241 -9.15 -8.81 -7.50
N PHE A 242 -8.21 -8.13 -8.17
CA PHE A 242 -7.28 -8.70 -9.14
C PHE A 242 -5.81 -8.52 -8.76
N ASP A 243 -5.43 -7.44 -8.07
CA ASP A 243 -4.04 -7.11 -7.79
C ASP A 243 -3.79 -6.85 -6.30
N GLU A 244 -2.99 -7.72 -5.68
CA GLU A 244 -2.66 -7.67 -4.25
C GLU A 244 -1.98 -6.35 -3.87
N ARG A 245 -1.11 -5.83 -4.75
CA ARG A 245 -0.34 -4.61 -4.51
C ARG A 245 -1.26 -3.39 -4.51
N TYR A 246 -2.24 -3.39 -5.42
CA TYR A 246 -3.28 -2.37 -5.44
C TYR A 246 -4.17 -2.45 -4.21
N GLN A 247 -4.58 -3.66 -3.80
CA GLN A 247 -5.42 -3.88 -2.63
C GLN A 247 -4.74 -3.45 -1.33
N MET A 248 -3.44 -3.72 -1.16
CA MET A 248 -2.64 -3.26 -0.01
C MET A 248 -2.66 -1.74 0.11
N VAL A 249 -2.51 -1.02 -1.01
CA VAL A 249 -2.51 0.45 -1.01
C VAL A 249 -3.92 1.01 -0.84
N ALA A 250 -4.93 0.39 -1.47
CA ALA A 250 -6.33 0.78 -1.28
C ALA A 250 -6.75 0.66 0.20
N ASN A 251 -6.42 -0.47 0.83
CA ASN A 251 -6.65 -0.69 2.25
C ASN A 251 -5.91 0.33 3.13
N SER A 252 -4.66 0.70 2.78
CA SER A 252 -3.94 1.75 3.49
C SER A 252 -4.60 3.13 3.36
N ARG A 253 -5.05 3.49 2.16
CA ARG A 253 -5.80 4.74 1.93
C ARG A 253 -7.05 4.80 2.80
N ASP A 254 -7.82 3.71 2.82
CA ASP A 254 -9.06 3.63 3.59
C ASP A 254 -8.79 3.71 5.10
N TYR A 255 -7.74 3.05 5.58
CA TYR A 255 -7.32 3.17 6.98
C TYR A 255 -6.94 4.62 7.34
N ILE A 256 -6.12 5.27 6.52
CA ILE A 256 -5.70 6.66 6.76
C ILE A 256 -6.90 7.61 6.78
N ALA A 257 -7.84 7.45 5.84
CA ALA A 257 -9.03 8.28 5.75
C ALA A 257 -9.98 8.08 6.94
N ASN A 258 -10.15 6.84 7.39
CA ASN A 258 -11.17 6.48 8.38
C ASN A 258 -10.68 6.46 9.83
N HIS A 259 -9.37 6.40 10.06
CA HIS A 259 -8.76 6.39 11.39
C HIS A 259 -7.79 7.57 11.58
N LEU A 260 -6.67 7.56 10.85
CA LEU A 260 -5.56 8.48 11.13
C LEU A 260 -5.91 9.96 10.90
N TYR A 261 -6.64 10.28 9.82
CA TYR A 261 -7.03 11.64 9.44
C TYR A 261 -8.54 11.88 9.47
N GLN A 262 -9.30 10.96 10.05
CA GLN A 262 -10.74 11.14 10.19
C GLN A 262 -11.04 12.41 11.00
N ASN A 263 -12.14 13.09 10.68
CA ASN A 263 -12.61 14.18 11.52
C ASN A 263 -12.85 13.65 12.94
N SER A 264 -12.29 14.31 13.96
CA SER A 264 -12.32 13.83 15.35
C SER A 264 -13.73 13.58 15.91
N ILE A 265 -14.75 14.29 15.40
CA ILE A 265 -16.16 14.09 15.77
C ILE A 265 -16.71 12.75 15.24
N ARG A 266 -16.13 12.25 14.14
CA ARG A 266 -16.58 11.05 13.43
C ARG A 266 -15.72 9.82 13.69
N ASP A 267 -14.60 9.98 14.40
CA ASP A 267 -13.74 8.85 14.72
C ASP A 267 -14.44 7.93 15.72
N LYS A 268 -14.55 6.66 15.35
CA LYS A 268 -15.09 5.57 16.18
C LYS A 268 -14.04 4.48 16.42
N GLY A 269 -12.77 4.79 16.11
CA GLY A 269 -11.64 3.91 16.33
C GLY A 269 -11.44 3.65 17.82
N ILE A 270 -11.16 2.40 18.17
CA ILE A 270 -10.86 2.04 19.56
C ILE A 270 -9.39 2.31 19.87
N SER A 271 -8.52 2.27 18.85
CA SER A 271 -7.09 2.54 19.01
C SER A 271 -6.76 3.96 19.47
N GLN A 272 -7.67 4.93 19.32
CA GLN A 272 -7.40 6.36 19.55
C GLN A 272 -6.22 6.91 18.72
N LEU A 273 -5.89 6.27 17.58
CA LEU A 273 -4.79 6.66 16.71
C LEU A 273 -5.24 7.67 15.65
N ASN A 274 -5.75 8.82 16.10
CA ASN A 274 -6.13 9.94 15.22
C ASN A 274 -5.15 11.10 15.37
N ARG A 275 -4.52 11.50 14.26
CA ARG A 275 -3.46 12.52 14.24
C ARG A 275 -3.94 13.86 14.78
N HIS A 276 -5.14 14.31 14.40
CA HIS A 276 -5.66 15.61 14.84
C HIS A 276 -5.97 15.57 16.34
N SER A 277 -6.66 14.53 16.81
CA SER A 277 -6.99 14.36 18.23
C SER A 277 -5.75 14.23 19.11
N ILE A 278 -4.71 13.51 18.67
CA ILE A 278 -3.44 13.37 19.41
C ILE A 278 -2.75 14.73 19.56
N LEU A 279 -2.60 15.47 18.45
CA LEU A 279 -1.87 16.75 18.46
C LEU A 279 -2.61 17.88 19.19
N HIS A 280 -3.92 17.75 19.37
CA HIS A 280 -4.73 18.70 20.14
C HIS A 280 -5.13 18.17 21.53
N GLY A 281 -4.61 17.01 21.95
CA GLY A 281 -4.81 16.48 23.31
C GLY A 281 -6.21 15.91 23.59
N PHE A 282 -7.01 15.61 22.57
CA PHE A 282 -8.36 15.03 22.74
C PHE A 282 -8.35 13.51 22.97
N MET A 283 -7.24 12.85 22.66
CA MET A 283 -7.04 11.41 22.87
C MET A 283 -5.81 11.22 23.74
N PRO A 284 -5.95 11.01 25.06
CA PRO A 284 -4.81 10.85 25.95
C PRO A 284 -4.22 9.43 25.96
N GLU A 285 -4.98 8.41 25.56
CA GLU A 285 -4.63 6.98 25.71
C GLU A 285 -4.07 6.33 24.43
N TYR A 286 -3.63 7.13 23.45
CA TYR A 286 -3.08 6.63 22.17
C TYR A 286 -1.76 5.86 22.30
N HIS A 287 -1.13 5.87 23.47
CA HIS A 287 0.26 5.49 23.69
C HIS A 287 0.46 3.98 23.90
N THR A 288 -0.05 3.17 22.98
CA THR A 288 0.09 1.72 23.02
C THR A 288 1.23 1.23 22.13
N LYS A 289 1.78 0.05 22.45
CA LYS A 289 2.74 -0.64 21.58
C LYS A 289 2.16 -0.85 20.18
N GLY A 290 0.91 -1.31 20.11
CA GLY A 290 0.20 -1.58 18.86
C GLY A 290 0.12 -0.34 17.97
N ASN A 291 -0.20 0.82 18.53
CA ASN A 291 -0.34 2.05 17.76
C ASN A 291 0.96 2.52 17.11
N TYR A 292 2.09 2.41 17.83
CA TYR A 292 3.38 2.68 17.20
C TYR A 292 3.64 1.74 16.01
N LEU A 293 3.34 0.45 16.16
CA LEU A 293 3.53 -0.53 15.10
C LEU A 293 2.55 -0.36 13.93
N ARG A 294 1.33 0.15 14.17
CA ARG A 294 0.41 0.59 13.10
C ARG A 294 1.04 1.69 12.26
N LEU A 295 1.68 2.67 12.90
CA LEU A 295 2.39 3.75 12.20
C LEU A 295 3.61 3.26 11.42
N ILE A 296 4.40 2.34 11.98
CA ILE A 296 5.48 1.67 11.23
C ILE A 296 4.93 0.94 10.00
N ASN A 297 3.79 0.27 10.15
CA ASN A 297 3.14 -0.41 9.04
C ASN A 297 2.70 0.58 7.94
N VAL A 298 2.14 1.74 8.32
CA VAL A 298 1.83 2.83 7.37
C VAL A 298 3.08 3.33 6.64
N LEU A 299 4.19 3.55 7.36
CA LEU A 299 5.46 3.97 6.75
C LEU A 299 5.98 2.91 5.76
N ASN A 300 5.84 1.63 6.07
CA ASN A 300 6.18 0.53 5.17
C ASN A 300 5.33 0.53 3.89
N ASN A 301 4.04 0.83 3.99
CA ASN A 301 3.17 0.97 2.82
C ASN A 301 3.60 2.12 1.91
N LEU A 302 4.00 3.26 2.49
CA LEU A 302 4.52 4.40 1.72
C LEU A 302 5.85 4.09 1.02
N CYS A 303 6.78 3.41 1.70
CA CYS A 303 8.03 2.93 1.08
C CYS A 303 7.74 1.94 -0.06
N PHE A 304 6.73 1.09 0.09
CA PHE A 304 6.30 0.16 -0.95
C PHE A 304 5.75 0.91 -2.17
N MET A 305 4.92 1.95 -1.95
CA MET A 305 4.42 2.83 -3.01
C MET A 305 5.56 3.54 -3.74
N LEU A 306 6.54 4.10 -3.01
CA LEU A 306 7.72 4.76 -3.59
C LEU A 306 8.54 3.80 -4.46
N THR A 307 8.72 2.55 -4.00
CA THR A 307 9.43 1.51 -4.75
C THR A 307 8.75 1.25 -6.10
N LEU A 308 7.42 1.06 -6.09
CA LEU A 308 6.62 0.86 -7.30
C LEU A 308 6.51 2.10 -8.20
N SER A 309 6.80 3.28 -7.66
CA SER A 309 6.96 4.54 -8.41
C SER A 309 8.38 4.76 -8.95
N GLY A 310 9.23 3.72 -8.94
CA GLY A 310 10.53 3.73 -9.61
C GLY A 310 11.71 4.13 -8.72
N VAL A 311 11.54 4.20 -7.40
CA VAL A 311 12.70 4.22 -6.49
C VAL A 311 13.40 2.86 -6.54
N PRO A 312 14.73 2.77 -6.75
CA PRO A 312 15.45 1.51 -6.92
C PRO A 312 15.68 0.80 -5.58
N ALA A 313 14.59 0.50 -4.88
CA ALA A 313 14.57 -0.30 -3.66
C ALA A 313 13.99 -1.70 -3.95
N SER A 314 14.34 -2.66 -3.11
CA SER A 314 13.79 -4.02 -3.21
C SER A 314 12.38 -4.07 -2.60
N LEU A 315 11.48 -4.85 -3.21
CA LEU A 315 10.19 -5.21 -2.59
C LEU A 315 10.35 -6.26 -1.47
N PHE A 316 11.53 -6.89 -1.39
CA PHE A 316 11.93 -7.76 -0.29
C PHE A 316 12.84 -7.02 0.66
N LEU A 317 12.71 -7.32 1.96
CA LEU A 317 13.58 -6.73 2.97
C LEU A 317 15.03 -7.14 2.77
N PRO A 318 15.98 -6.20 2.89
CA PRO A 318 17.40 -6.49 2.76
C PRO A 318 17.87 -7.43 3.88
N GLU A 319 18.92 -8.20 3.60
CA GLU A 319 19.63 -8.96 4.62
C GLU A 319 20.26 -8.01 5.66
N ALA A 320 20.34 -8.48 6.90
CA ALA A 320 20.89 -7.67 7.98
C ALA A 320 22.39 -7.45 7.78
N THR A 321 22.81 -6.19 7.72
CA THR A 321 24.22 -5.80 7.70
C THR A 321 24.86 -5.85 9.10
N ASP A 322 26.19 -5.76 9.20
CA ASP A 322 26.89 -5.62 10.49
C ASP A 322 26.37 -4.43 11.32
N LYS A 323 26.03 -3.33 10.65
CA LYS A 323 25.44 -2.15 11.30
C LYS A 323 24.08 -2.49 11.89
N THR A 324 23.25 -3.20 11.13
CA THR A 324 21.95 -3.68 11.61
C THR A 324 22.11 -4.64 12.78
N MET A 325 23.04 -5.59 12.72
CA MET A 325 23.29 -6.51 13.84
C MET A 325 23.69 -5.79 15.12
N ARG A 326 24.53 -4.75 15.03
CA ARG A 326 24.88 -3.88 16.17
C ARG A 326 23.67 -3.10 16.68
N PHE A 327 22.85 -2.58 15.78
CA PHE A 327 21.65 -1.84 16.16
C PHE A 327 20.61 -2.77 16.81
N ILE A 328 20.45 -4.02 16.35
CA ILE A 328 19.62 -5.03 17.00
C ILE A 328 20.06 -5.24 18.45
N GLN A 329 21.36 -5.40 18.70
CA GLN A 329 21.88 -5.53 20.06
C GLN A 329 21.54 -4.31 20.93
N ASN A 330 21.67 -3.10 20.39
CA ASN A 330 21.28 -1.87 21.06
C ASN A 330 19.78 -1.86 21.42
N LEU A 331 18.90 -2.19 20.46
CA LEU A 331 17.45 -2.23 20.69
C LEU A 331 17.06 -3.28 21.75
N LEU A 332 17.71 -4.44 21.78
CA LEU A 332 17.48 -5.45 22.81
C LEU A 332 17.90 -4.96 24.20
N VAL A 333 19.03 -4.25 24.31
CA VAL A 333 19.46 -3.61 25.57
C VAL A 333 18.42 -2.58 26.01
N MET A 334 17.95 -1.74 25.09
CA MET A 334 16.91 -0.74 25.34
C MET A 334 15.60 -1.36 25.78
N GLU A 335 15.18 -2.48 25.20
CA GLU A 335 13.96 -3.20 25.60
C GLU A 335 14.05 -3.73 27.04
N VAL A 336 15.18 -4.32 27.41
CA VAL A 336 15.44 -4.76 28.79
C VAL A 336 15.45 -3.57 29.75
N MET A 337 16.12 -2.48 29.38
CA MET A 337 16.17 -1.26 30.19
C MET A 337 14.79 -0.62 30.34
N GLY A 338 14.00 -0.53 29.27
CA GLY A 338 12.65 -0.01 29.27
C GLY A 338 11.73 -0.83 30.17
N THR A 339 11.88 -2.16 30.15
CA THR A 339 11.15 -3.07 31.05
C THR A 339 11.53 -2.83 32.52
N LYS A 340 12.82 -2.75 32.83
CA LYS A 340 13.29 -2.46 34.20
C LYS A 340 12.83 -1.08 34.68
N ARG A 341 12.88 -0.07 33.80
CA ARG A 341 12.36 1.28 34.08
C ARG A 341 10.87 1.21 34.41
N ALA A 342 10.07 0.53 33.60
CA ALA A 342 8.64 0.39 33.82
C ALA A 342 8.35 -0.26 35.20
N MET A 343 9.02 -1.37 35.51
CA MET A 343 8.89 -2.02 36.82
C MET A 343 9.24 -1.08 37.97
N TYR A 344 10.36 -0.36 37.87
CA TYR A 344 10.78 0.59 38.89
C TYR A 344 9.74 1.71 39.10
N LEU A 345 9.15 2.25 38.03
CA LEU A 345 8.14 3.29 38.15
C LEU A 345 6.85 2.75 38.78
N ASP A 346 6.41 1.55 38.37
CA ASP A 346 5.23 0.88 38.92
C ASP A 346 5.43 0.60 40.43
N GLU A 347 6.60 0.07 40.83
CA GLU A 347 6.97 -0.19 42.23
C GLU A 347 6.96 1.07 43.11
N ASN A 348 7.28 2.22 42.51
CA ASN A 348 7.32 3.51 43.19
C ASN A 348 6.06 4.36 42.97
N SER A 349 5.00 3.79 42.37
CA SER A 349 3.73 4.49 42.08
C SER A 349 3.92 5.80 41.28
N ILE A 350 4.91 5.82 40.38
CA ILE A 350 5.15 6.95 39.47
C ILE A 350 4.41 6.67 38.15
N GLU A 351 3.46 7.53 37.79
CA GLU A 351 2.71 7.44 36.55
C GLU A 351 3.63 7.61 35.32
N ARG A 352 3.35 6.88 34.24
CA ARG A 352 4.23 6.74 33.07
C ARG A 352 3.58 7.00 31.72
#